data_AF-G3ECM1-F1
#
_entry.id   AF-G3ECM1-F1
#
_cell.length_a   1.000
_cell.length_b   1.000
_cell.length_c   1.000
_cell.angle_alpha   90.00
_cell.angle_beta   90.00
_cell.angle_gamma   90.00
#
_symmetry.space_group_name_H-M   'P 1'
#
loop_
_entity.id
_entity.type
_entity.pdbx_description
1 polymer ?
#
loop_
_entity_poly.entity_id
_entity_poly.type
_entity_poly.pdbx_seq_one_letter_code
_entity_poly.pdbx_strand_id
1 'polypeptide(L)' 'GEYWGEYEGVKAKVYIKASEVERNSQKFLQLEDLKMDFSVKDIQMGIKNVHNGNAVLEAALNLFINSNSQELLKEM' A
#
# COMPACT_ATOMS: atom_id res chain seq x y z
N GLY A 1 13.20 -8.16 12.48
CA GLY A 1 13.26 -7.89 11.04
C GLY A 1 12.58 -6.56 10.79
N GLU A 2 13.33 -5.61 10.24
CA GLU A 2 12.77 -4.35 9.74
C GLU A 2 12.34 -4.57 8.30
N TYR A 3 11.06 -4.32 8.02
CA TYR A 3 10.50 -4.42 6.68
C TYR A 3 10.59 -3.06 6.00
N TRP A 4 10.99 -3.05 4.74
CA TRP A 4 11.01 -1.86 3.92
C TRP A 4 10.39 -2.15 2.56
N GLY A 5 9.86 -1.10 1.92
CA GLY A 5 9.27 -1.17 0.61
C GLY A 5 9.40 0.16 -0.13
N GLU A 6 9.81 0.08 -1.40
CA GLU A 6 9.83 1.18 -2.35
C GLU A 6 8.84 0.88 -3.48
N TYR A 7 8.02 1.87 -3.81
CA TYR A 7 6.93 1.75 -4.78
C TYR A 7 7.12 2.82 -5.85
N GLU A 8 7.41 2.41 -7.08
CA GLU A 8 7.62 3.32 -8.21
C GLU A 8 6.45 3.24 -9.20
N GLY A 9 6.07 4.40 -9.75
CA GLY A 9 4.98 4.49 -10.73
C GLY A 9 3.60 4.23 -10.14
N VAL A 10 3.39 4.59 -8.87
CA VAL A 10 2.10 4.47 -8.19
C VAL A 10 1.05 5.34 -8.88
N LYS A 11 -0.06 4.72 -9.29
CA LYS A 11 -1.25 5.39 -9.80
C LYS A 11 -2.43 5.04 -8.92
N ALA A 12 -3.09 6.05 -8.36
CA ALA A 12 -4.31 5.89 -7.59
C ALA A 12 -5.48 6.59 -8.28
N LYS A 13 -6.63 5.91 -8.32
CA LYS A 13 -7.93 6.45 -8.69
C LYS A 13 -8.79 6.47 -7.45
N VAL A 14 -9.22 7.68 -7.07
CA VAL A 14 -10.07 7.88 -5.91
C VAL A 14 -11.45 8.34 -6.39
N TYR A 15 -12.48 7.60 -5.99
CA TYR A 15 -13.87 7.95 -6.19
C TYR A 15 -14.44 8.36 -4.84
N ILE A 16 -14.92 9.58 -4.77
CA ILE A 16 -15.54 10.15 -3.57
C ILE A 16 -17.00 10.42 -3.90
N LYS A 17 -17.90 9.82 -3.13
CA LYS A 17 -19.30 10.20 -3.09
C LYS A 17 -19.53 11.03 -1.84
N ALA A 18 -19.97 12.25 -2.02
CA ALA A 18 -20.28 13.13 -0.91
C ALA A 18 -21.57 13.89 -1.20
N SER A 19 -22.34 14.16 -0.15
CA SER A 19 -23.56 14.96 -0.19
C SER A 19 -23.38 16.26 0.59
N GLU A 20 -24.15 17.27 0.21
CA GLU A 20 -24.19 18.53 0.93
C GLU A 20 -25.04 18.38 2.19
N VAL A 21 -24.51 18.80 3.34
CA VAL A 21 -25.22 18.80 4.61
C VAL A 21 -25.07 20.15 5.27
N GLU A 22 -26.19 20.78 5.60
CA GLU A 22 -26.20 22.05 6.30
C GLU A 22 -26.18 21.81 7.82
N ARG A 23 -25.20 22.41 8.50
CA ARG A 23 -25.10 22.43 9.96
C ARG A 23 -24.79 23.86 10.41
N ASN A 24 -25.55 24.36 11.38
CA ASN A 24 -25.33 25.70 11.94
C ASN A 24 -25.29 26.83 10.88
N SER A 25 -26.20 26.78 9.90
CA SER A 25 -26.27 27.73 8.76
C SER A 25 -25.01 27.75 7.87
N GLN A 26 -24.21 26.67 7.90
CA GLN A 26 -23.06 26.47 7.03
C GLN A 26 -23.19 25.14 6.29
N LYS A 27 -22.81 25.16 5.02
CA LYS A 27 -22.85 24.00 4.12
C LYS A 27 -21.54 23.22 4.23
N PHE A 28 -21.66 21.92 4.52
CA PHE A 28 -20.54 20.99 4.61
C PHE A 28 -20.69 19.87 3.57
N LEU A 29 -19.57 19.29 3.17
CA LEU A 29 -19.57 18.03 2.42
C LEU A 29 -19.53 16.88 3.41
N GLN A 30 -20.60 16.10 3.46
CA GLN A 30 -20.62 14.82 4.16
C GLN A 30 -20.15 13.73 3.19
N LEU A 31 -19.01 13.12 3.51
CA LEU A 31 -18.49 12.00 2.74
C LEU A 31 -19.35 10.75 3.02
N GLU A 32 -19.92 10.17 1.97
CA GLU A 32 -20.79 8.99 2.04
C GLU A 32 -20.05 7.71 1.68
N ASP A 33 -19.25 7.77 0.61
CA ASP A 33 -18.51 6.62 0.11
C ASP A 33 -17.14 7.10 -0.41
N LEU A 34 -16.12 6.29 -0.13
CA LEU A 34 -14.76 6.47 -0.61
C LEU A 34 -14.32 5.14 -1.20
N LYS A 35 -14.09 5.11 -2.50
CA LYS A 35 -13.44 3.97 -3.17
C LYS A 35 -12.09 4.42 -3.68
N MET A 36 -11.07 3.62 -3.41
CA MET A 36 -9.73 3.86 -3.88
C MET A 36 -9.26 2.60 -4.59
N ASP A 37 -8.86 2.77 -5.84
CA ASP A 37 -8.22 1.75 -6.65
C ASP A 37 -6.81 2.24 -6.95
N PHE A 38 -5.80 1.46 -6.58
CA PHE A 38 -4.41 1.85 -6.82
C PHE A 38 -3.65 0.71 -7.50
N SER A 39 -2.70 1.12 -8.33
CA SER A 39 -1.81 0.22 -9.05
C SER A 39 -0.39 0.72 -8.92
N VAL A 40 0.55 -0.19 -8.75
CA VAL A 40 1.98 0.12 -8.66
C VAL A 40 2.69 -0.58 -9.80
N LYS A 41 3.52 0.17 -10.54
CA LYS A 41 4.25 -0.38 -11.68
C LYS A 41 5.39 -1.28 -11.22
N ASP A 42 6.22 -0.77 -10.32
CA ASP A 42 7.41 -1.46 -9.83
C ASP A 42 7.42 -1.42 -8.30
N ILE A 43 7.63 -2.58 -7.67
CA ILE A 43 7.61 -2.75 -6.22
C ILE A 43 8.91 -3.44 -5.82
N GLN A 44 9.65 -2.83 -4.91
CA GLN A 44 10.80 -3.47 -4.27
C GLN A 44 10.54 -3.55 -2.79
N MET A 45 10.63 -4.75 -2.22
CA MET A 45 10.37 -4.97 -0.81
C MET A 45 11.41 -5.91 -0.24
N GLY A 46 11.68 -5.76 1.05
CA GLY A 46 12.63 -6.62 1.71
C GLY A 46 12.56 -6.54 3.23
N ILE A 47 13.25 -7.49 3.85
CA ILE A 47 13.44 -7.59 5.28
C ILE A 47 14.93 -7.43 5.56
N LYS A 48 15.27 -6.62 6.55
CA LYS A 48 16.61 -6.52 7.14
C LYS A 48 16.56 -7.07 8.56
N ASN A 49 17.68 -7.59 9.08
CA ASN A 49 17.80 -8.07 10.46
C ASN A 49 16.80 -9.21 10.79
N VAL A 50 16.81 -10.27 9.99
CA VAL A 50 16.14 -11.53 10.35
C VAL A 50 16.95 -12.18 11.48
N HIS A 51 16.26 -12.58 12.56
CA HIS A 51 16.86 -13.03 13.83
C HIS A 51 17.96 -14.10 13.57
N ASN A 52 19.16 -13.89 14.14
CA ASN A 52 20.40 -14.69 13.96
C ASN A 52 21.23 -14.53 12.67
N GLY A 53 20.98 -13.51 11.83
CA GLY A 53 21.97 -13.08 10.82
C GLY A 53 22.32 -14.11 9.75
N ASN A 54 21.43 -15.07 9.49
CA ASN A 54 21.61 -16.01 8.39
C ASN A 54 21.32 -15.31 7.06
N ALA A 55 22.39 -14.80 6.44
CA ALA A 55 22.35 -14.09 5.16
C ALA A 55 21.66 -14.89 4.03
N VAL A 56 21.70 -16.22 4.09
CA VAL A 56 21.03 -17.09 3.11
C VAL A 56 19.52 -17.03 3.26
N LEU A 57 19.02 -17.06 4.51
CA LEU A 57 17.58 -16.98 4.78
C LEU A 57 17.04 -15.59 4.44
N GLU A 58 17.79 -14.53 4.76
CA GLU A 58 17.42 -13.15 4.41
C GLU A 58 17.38 -12.97 2.87
N ALA A 59 18.38 -13.48 2.14
CA ALA A 59 18.38 -13.45 0.68
C ALA A 59 17.22 -14.24 0.08
N ALA A 60 16.91 -15.43 0.59
CA ALA A 60 15.80 -16.25 0.11
C ALA A 60 14.44 -15.57 0.35
N LEU A 61 14.24 -14.94 1.51
CA LEU A 61 13.03 -14.18 1.83
C LEU A 61 12.88 -12.95 0.94
N ASN A 62 13.96 -12.20 0.73
CA ASN A 62 13.95 -11.04 -0.14
C ASN A 62 13.68 -11.43 -1.61
N LEU A 63 14.24 -12.55 -2.09
CA LEU A 63 13.92 -13.08 -3.42
C LEU A 63 12.45 -13.47 -3.55
N PHE A 64 11.90 -14.15 -2.54
CA PHE A 64 10.48 -14.52 -2.52
C PHE A 64 9.57 -13.28 -2.54
N ILE A 65 9.84 -12.31 -1.67
CA ILE A 65 9.05 -11.09 -1.56
C ILE A 65 9.06 -10.30 -2.87
N ASN A 66 10.23 -10.11 -3.49
CA ASN A 66 10.32 -9.37 -4.75
C ASN A 66 9.66 -10.12 -5.92
N SER A 67 9.77 -11.45 -5.96
CA SER A 67 9.16 -12.27 -7.01
C SER A 67 7.63 -12.29 -6.96
N ASN A 68 7.04 -12.05 -5.77
CA ASN A 68 5.59 -12.09 -5.54
C ASN A 68 5.03 -10.73 -5.11
N SER A 69 5.81 -9.66 -5.24
CA SER A 69 5.49 -8.31 -4.74
C SER A 69 4.16 -7.76 -5.28
N GLN A 70 3.84 -8.08 -6.54
CA GLN A 70 2.59 -7.68 -7.19
C GLN A 70 1.36 -8.42 -6.64
N GLU A 71 1.48 -9.71 -6.30
CA GLU A 71 0.38 -10.47 -5.69
C GLU A 71 0.17 -10.08 -4.23
N LEU A 72 1.26 -9.88 -3.48
CA LEU A 72 1.20 -9.43 -2.09
C LEU A 72 0.49 -8.08 -1.94
N LEU A 73 0.70 -7.16 -2.88
CA LEU A 73 0.08 -5.84 -2.87
C LEU A 73 -1.42 -5.89 -3.23
N LYS A 74 -1.85 -6.90 -3.99
CA LYS A 74 -3.26 -7.11 -4.34
C LYS A 74 -4.08 -7.74 -3.21
N GLU A 75 -3.42 -8.51 -2.34
CA GLU A 75 -4.04 -9.17 -1.17
C GLU A 75 -4.06 -8.28 0.09
N MET A 76 -3.44 -7.09 0.05
CA MET A 76 -3.44 -6.08 1.13
C MET A 76 -4.53 -5.03 0.93
#